data_AF-A0A1G7SEK7-F1
#
_entry.id   AF-A0A1G7SEK7-F1
#
_cell.length_a   1.000
_cell.length_b   1.000
_cell.length_c   1.000
_cell.angle_alpha   90.00
_cell.angle_beta   90.00
_cell.angle_gamma   90.00
#
_symmetry.space_group_name_H-M   'P 1'
#
loop_
_entity.id
_entity.type
_entity.pdbx_description
1 polymer ?
#
loop_
_entity_poly.entity_id
_entity_poly.type
_entity_poly.pdbx_seq_one_letter_code
_entity_poly.pdbx_strand_id
1 'polypeptide(L)'
;MSSEPEFVFELRVCQWAERNWPPGGDRDPDTAVLVARQLGTKYRRWDSIVVEADRAALRERAAFGAEGLNSDLLGVVRHAPADWAWYRDALPDPEYPWQYVREAVHEAADRGLIERRRGDRGRIELRRHQPYPEWIERVVAIENKPDLDRSAARDLAPQLERDVALGLADEVWVATARAGGTVEPALLEDVPVEAGILTVDPTANAPAGEGAVDVAWNPRTLAPEEPGTRITERPTGSGRDASAARFEYADPAWKGDKRREVAERAYGRGWRAYADTMRPDCRHFRLRTETGDALPWCDEKACHQTAGECAGSCPEFSPEPPTWRQRDWPIDGGPGKAIKRLLDAQRRRRRPGL
;
A
#
# COMPACT_ATOMS: atom_id res chain seq x y z
N MET A 1 25.13 14.99 -11.43
CA MET A 1 23.73 14.61 -11.75
C MET A 1 23.00 14.54 -10.43
N SER A 2 21.93 15.32 -10.26
CA SER A 2 21.09 15.19 -9.05
C SER A 2 20.55 13.77 -9.01
N SER A 3 20.68 13.07 -7.89
CA SER A 3 19.93 11.83 -7.68
C SER A 3 18.44 12.12 -7.85
N GLU A 4 17.73 11.20 -8.49
CA GLU A 4 16.27 11.26 -8.55
C GLU A 4 15.72 11.23 -7.11
N PRO A 5 14.74 12.07 -6.74
CA PRO A 5 14.17 12.00 -5.41
C PRO A 5 13.56 10.63 -5.14
N GLU A 6 13.80 10.05 -3.96
CA GLU A 6 13.29 8.73 -3.53
C GLU A 6 11.78 8.59 -3.77
N PHE A 7 11.03 9.65 -3.54
CA PHE A 7 9.59 9.69 -3.80
C PHE A 7 9.23 9.46 -5.28
N VAL A 8 10.00 10.02 -6.23
CA VAL A 8 9.75 9.82 -7.67
C VAL A 8 10.08 8.38 -8.07
N PHE A 9 11.19 7.87 -7.55
CA PHE A 9 11.60 6.49 -7.75
C PHE A 9 10.53 5.50 -7.23
N GLU A 10 10.00 5.72 -6.02
CA GLU A 10 8.89 4.95 -5.45
C GLU A 10 7.65 4.95 -6.36
N LEU A 11 7.28 6.11 -6.94
CA LEU A 11 6.13 6.18 -7.86
C LEU A 11 6.37 5.37 -9.15
N ARG A 12 7.60 5.37 -9.68
CA ARG A 12 7.96 4.55 -10.84
C ARG A 12 7.87 3.08 -10.53
N VAL A 13 8.38 2.65 -9.37
CA VAL A 13 8.28 1.26 -8.91
C VAL A 13 6.81 0.85 -8.76
N CYS A 14 5.98 1.68 -8.12
CA CYS A 14 4.55 1.41 -7.98
C CYS A 14 3.86 1.27 -9.34
N GLN A 15 4.19 2.16 -10.28
CA GLN A 15 3.60 2.18 -11.61
C GLN A 15 4.02 0.97 -12.46
N TRP A 16 5.30 0.60 -12.42
CA TRP A 16 5.80 -0.62 -13.04
C TRP A 16 5.12 -1.85 -12.43
N ALA A 17 5.07 -1.96 -11.10
CA ALA A 17 4.46 -3.12 -10.43
C ALA A 17 2.97 -3.29 -10.80
N GLU A 18 2.21 -2.19 -10.86
CA GLU A 18 0.79 -2.27 -11.25
C GLU A 18 0.61 -2.87 -12.66
N ARG A 19 1.55 -2.59 -13.56
CA ARG A 19 1.48 -3.01 -14.98
C ARG A 19 2.07 -4.39 -15.20
N ASN A 20 3.22 -4.67 -14.59
CA ASN A 20 4.12 -5.75 -15.00
C ASN A 20 4.41 -6.77 -13.88
N TRP A 21 3.86 -6.60 -12.68
CA TRP A 21 4.07 -7.60 -11.63
C TRP A 21 3.39 -8.94 -12.00
N PRO A 22 4.03 -10.11 -11.78
CA PRO A 22 5.30 -10.33 -11.09
C PRO A 22 6.55 -10.09 -11.97
N PRO A 23 7.71 -9.74 -11.38
CA PRO A 23 8.94 -9.62 -12.15
C PRO A 23 9.38 -10.98 -12.73
N GLY A 24 9.81 -10.99 -14.00
CA GLY A 24 10.45 -12.16 -14.61
C GLY A 24 9.51 -13.32 -14.97
N GLY A 25 8.19 -13.10 -14.98
CA GLY A 25 7.22 -14.12 -15.39
C GLY A 25 5.87 -13.52 -15.75
N ASP A 26 5.01 -14.34 -16.36
CA ASP A 26 3.65 -13.95 -16.72
C ASP A 26 2.74 -13.97 -15.49
N ARG A 27 1.88 -12.96 -15.38
CA ARG A 27 0.80 -12.94 -14.37
C ARG A 27 -0.26 -13.96 -14.73
N ASP A 28 -0.69 -14.75 -13.75
CA ASP A 28 -1.87 -15.62 -13.90
C ASP A 28 -3.09 -14.77 -14.35
N PRO A 29 -3.82 -15.16 -15.41
CA PRO A 29 -5.00 -14.45 -15.87
C PRO A 29 -6.10 -14.33 -14.80
N ASP A 30 -6.14 -15.20 -13.80
CA ASP A 30 -7.10 -15.15 -12.70
C ASP A 30 -6.60 -14.32 -11.50
N THR A 31 -5.35 -13.84 -11.52
CA THR A 31 -4.82 -12.91 -10.52
C THR A 31 -5.00 -11.45 -10.94
N ALA A 32 -5.46 -10.62 -10.02
CA ALA A 32 -5.45 -9.17 -10.09
C ALA A 32 -4.34 -8.60 -9.19
N VAL A 33 -3.77 -7.46 -9.58
CA VAL A 33 -2.72 -6.79 -8.81
C VAL A 33 -3.19 -5.41 -8.35
N LEU A 34 -3.12 -5.19 -7.05
CA LEU A 34 -3.32 -3.89 -6.42
C LEU A 34 -1.98 -3.40 -5.89
N VAL A 35 -1.65 -2.14 -6.17
CA VAL A 35 -0.42 -1.52 -5.68
C VAL A 35 -0.76 -0.34 -4.79
N ALA A 36 -0.08 -0.27 -3.64
CA ALA A 36 -0.23 0.80 -2.69
C ALA A 36 1.12 1.24 -2.14
N ARG A 37 1.10 2.43 -1.55
CA ARG A 37 2.32 3.07 -1.06
C ARG A 37 2.21 3.47 0.39
N GLN A 38 3.34 3.43 1.09
CA GLN A 38 3.47 3.93 2.46
C GLN A 38 2.39 3.34 3.38
N LEU A 39 2.25 2.01 3.34
CA LEU A 39 1.29 1.24 4.11
C LEU A 39 2.02 0.24 5.02
N GLY A 40 1.32 -0.31 5.99
CA GLY A 40 1.88 -1.26 6.95
C GLY A 40 1.10 -1.25 8.25
N THR A 41 1.75 -1.66 9.34
CA THR A 41 1.16 -1.65 10.67
C THR A 41 1.52 -0.38 11.44
N LYS A 42 1.06 -0.25 12.68
CA LYS A 42 1.47 0.84 13.59
C LYS A 42 2.99 0.90 13.79
N TYR A 43 3.67 -0.25 13.74
CA TYR A 43 5.08 -0.38 14.12
C TYR A 43 6.02 -0.41 12.93
N ARG A 44 5.48 -0.56 11.72
CA ARG A 44 6.27 -0.80 10.54
C ARG A 44 5.52 -0.39 9.28
N ARG A 45 6.18 0.39 8.42
CA ARG A 45 5.65 0.90 7.15
C ARG A 45 6.59 0.45 6.02
N TRP A 46 6.00 -0.07 4.97
CA TRP A 46 6.68 -0.38 3.70
C TRP A 46 6.47 0.74 2.70
N ASP A 47 7.47 0.97 1.85
CA ASP A 47 7.37 2.00 0.82
C ASP A 47 6.35 1.65 -0.25
N SER A 48 6.44 0.44 -0.81
CA SER A 48 5.49 -0.08 -1.79
C SER A 48 4.98 -1.45 -1.38
N ILE A 49 3.69 -1.69 -1.61
CA ILE A 49 3.03 -2.97 -1.35
C ILE A 49 2.34 -3.40 -2.64
N VAL A 50 2.56 -4.65 -3.02
CA VAL A 50 1.81 -5.33 -4.06
C VAL A 50 0.91 -6.36 -3.40
N VAL A 51 -0.37 -6.35 -3.74
CA VAL A 51 -1.33 -7.38 -3.33
C VAL A 51 -1.74 -8.14 -4.58
N GLU A 52 -1.38 -9.41 -4.64
CA GLU A 52 -1.94 -10.37 -5.59
C GLU A 52 -3.25 -10.88 -5.00
N ALA A 53 -4.28 -10.86 -5.83
CA ALA A 53 -5.64 -11.13 -5.43
C ALA A 53 -6.34 -12.02 -6.45
N ASP A 54 -7.13 -12.99 -5.99
CA ASP A 54 -8.04 -13.73 -6.86
C ASP A 54 -9.02 -12.72 -7.48
N ARG A 55 -9.07 -12.70 -8.81
CA ARG A 55 -9.80 -11.68 -9.57
C ARG A 55 -11.31 -11.81 -9.40
N ALA A 56 -11.84 -13.02 -9.18
CA ALA A 56 -13.26 -13.23 -8.98
C ALA A 56 -13.68 -12.80 -7.57
N ALA A 57 -12.96 -13.24 -6.55
CA ALA A 57 -13.14 -12.83 -5.16
C ALA A 57 -12.95 -11.31 -4.98
N LEU A 58 -12.03 -10.69 -5.72
CA LEU A 58 -11.88 -9.23 -5.71
C LEU A 58 -13.10 -8.51 -6.31
N ARG A 59 -13.78 -9.10 -7.31
CA ARG A 59 -15.07 -8.57 -7.82
C ARG A 59 -16.16 -8.70 -6.77
N GLU A 60 -16.22 -9.81 -6.04
CA GLU A 60 -17.16 -9.97 -4.92
C GLU A 60 -16.89 -8.95 -3.81
N ARG A 61 -15.60 -8.68 -3.52
CA ARG A 61 -15.20 -7.64 -2.58
C ARG A 61 -15.70 -6.27 -3.02
N ALA A 62 -15.81 -5.98 -4.32
CA ALA A 62 -16.30 -4.68 -4.80
C ALA A 62 -17.73 -4.35 -4.35
N ALA A 63 -18.56 -5.35 -4.05
CA ALA A 63 -19.91 -5.13 -3.51
C ALA A 63 -19.92 -4.53 -2.09
N PHE A 64 -18.79 -4.60 -1.35
CA PHE A 64 -18.58 -3.88 -0.08
C PHE A 64 -18.12 -2.42 -0.29
N GLY A 65 -18.16 -1.93 -1.53
CA GLY A 65 -17.87 -0.54 -1.89
C GLY A 65 -16.41 -0.26 -2.24
N ALA A 66 -16.18 0.97 -2.70
CA ALA A 66 -14.88 1.44 -3.19
C ALA A 66 -13.88 1.79 -2.08
N GLU A 67 -14.38 1.99 -0.87
CA GLU A 67 -13.58 2.30 0.31
C GLU A 67 -13.03 1.02 0.95
N GLY A 68 -11.84 1.12 1.54
CA GLY A 68 -11.28 0.03 2.35
C GLY A 68 -12.09 -0.19 3.63
N LEU A 69 -11.95 -1.38 4.19
CA LEU A 69 -12.48 -1.73 5.51
C LEU A 69 -11.35 -1.67 6.54
N ASN A 70 -11.56 -0.90 7.62
CA ASN A 70 -10.64 -0.90 8.75
C ASN A 70 -10.81 -2.17 9.59
N SER A 71 -9.99 -2.34 10.64
CA SER A 71 -10.03 -3.50 11.54
C SER A 71 -11.41 -3.75 12.12
N ASP A 72 -12.12 -2.68 12.49
CA ASP A 72 -13.39 -2.78 13.22
C ASP A 72 -14.51 -3.22 12.26
N LEU A 73 -14.54 -2.65 11.05
CA LEU A 73 -15.45 -3.07 9.99
C LEU A 73 -15.18 -4.49 9.53
N LEU A 74 -13.91 -4.91 9.40
CA LEU A 74 -13.54 -6.30 9.10
C LEU A 74 -14.06 -7.26 10.18
N GLY A 75 -13.95 -6.87 11.45
CA GLY A 75 -14.51 -7.62 12.58
C GLY A 75 -16.03 -7.78 12.51
N VAL A 76 -16.75 -6.83 11.90
CA VAL A 76 -18.19 -6.95 11.68
C VAL A 76 -18.49 -7.80 10.44
N VAL A 77 -17.98 -7.44 9.26
CA VAL A 77 -18.43 -8.05 7.99
C VAL A 77 -18.01 -9.51 7.83
N ARG A 78 -16.91 -9.93 8.45
CA ARG A 78 -16.44 -11.33 8.42
C ARG A 78 -17.28 -12.24 9.31
N HIS A 79 -17.83 -11.69 10.40
CA HIS A 79 -18.50 -12.47 11.44
C HIS A 79 -20.02 -12.27 11.45
N ALA A 80 -20.55 -11.30 10.71
CA ALA A 80 -21.99 -11.12 10.56
C ALA A 80 -22.64 -12.41 10.02
N PRO A 81 -23.65 -12.98 10.71
CA PRO A 81 -24.29 -14.23 10.31
C PRO A 81 -25.23 -14.05 9.11
N ALA A 82 -25.62 -15.16 8.48
CA ALA A 82 -26.59 -15.15 7.39
C ALA A 82 -28.01 -14.79 7.86
N ASP A 83 -28.37 -15.24 9.06
CA ASP A 83 -29.65 -14.95 9.71
C ASP A 83 -29.50 -13.84 10.75
N TRP A 84 -30.62 -13.21 11.11
CA TRP A 84 -30.65 -12.17 12.12
C TRP A 84 -30.23 -12.71 13.49
N ALA A 85 -29.21 -12.08 14.09
CA ALA A 85 -28.77 -12.37 15.45
C ALA A 85 -28.40 -11.10 16.20
N TRP A 86 -28.49 -11.13 17.54
CA TRP A 86 -28.00 -10.04 18.38
C TRP A 86 -26.49 -9.89 18.17
N TYR A 87 -26.02 -8.67 17.89
CA TYR A 87 -24.60 -8.46 17.52
C TYR A 87 -23.59 -8.99 18.55
N ARG A 88 -23.95 -9.03 19.84
CA ARG A 88 -23.06 -9.55 20.89
C ARG A 88 -23.00 -11.09 20.95
N ASP A 89 -24.03 -11.76 20.46
CA ASP A 89 -24.03 -13.23 20.34
C ASP A 89 -23.34 -13.66 19.04
N ALA A 90 -23.29 -12.78 18.04
CA ALA A 90 -22.84 -13.09 16.69
C ALA A 90 -21.38 -12.74 16.41
N LEU A 91 -20.88 -11.64 16.99
CA LEU A 91 -19.51 -11.16 16.78
C LEU A 91 -18.56 -11.70 17.85
N PRO A 92 -17.25 -11.87 17.54
CA PRO A 92 -16.26 -12.30 18.52
C PRO A 92 -16.19 -11.37 19.72
N ASP A 93 -15.87 -11.92 20.90
CA ASP A 93 -15.65 -11.14 22.10
C ASP A 93 -14.47 -10.17 21.90
N PRO A 94 -14.69 -8.85 22.06
CA PRO A 94 -13.63 -7.86 21.88
C PRO A 94 -12.72 -7.80 23.12
N GLU A 95 -11.44 -7.49 22.92
CA GLU A 95 -10.50 -7.13 23.99
C GLU A 95 -10.75 -5.72 24.58
N TYR A 96 -11.76 -5.02 24.07
CA TYR A 96 -12.13 -3.65 24.42
C TYR A 96 -13.64 -3.51 24.63
N PRO A 97 -14.15 -2.40 25.20
CA PRO A 97 -15.57 -2.26 25.51
C PRO A 97 -16.50 -2.40 24.28
N TRP A 98 -17.58 -3.17 24.45
CA TRP A 98 -18.63 -3.40 23.43
C TRP A 98 -19.24 -2.14 22.78
N GLN A 99 -19.10 -0.97 23.42
CA GLN A 99 -19.55 0.29 22.82
C GLN A 99 -18.85 0.58 21.49
N TYR A 100 -17.56 0.24 21.35
CA TYR A 100 -16.83 0.45 20.09
C TYR A 100 -17.29 -0.50 18.99
N VAL A 101 -17.56 -1.77 19.33
CA VAL A 101 -18.16 -2.73 18.40
C VAL A 101 -19.54 -2.25 17.93
N ARG A 102 -20.33 -1.67 18.84
CA ARG A 102 -21.64 -1.10 18.48
C ARG A 102 -21.48 0.05 17.47
N GLU A 103 -20.52 0.95 17.66
CA GLU A 103 -20.26 2.02 16.69
C GLU A 103 -19.82 1.47 15.33
N ALA A 104 -18.97 0.43 15.31
CA ALA A 104 -18.59 -0.26 14.08
C ALA A 104 -19.79 -0.93 13.38
N VAL A 105 -20.73 -1.51 14.12
CA VAL A 105 -21.99 -2.06 13.58
C VAL A 105 -22.86 -0.96 12.98
N HIS A 106 -22.91 0.22 13.60
CA HIS A 106 -23.62 1.37 13.04
C HIS A 106 -22.95 1.85 11.76
N GLU A 107 -21.64 2.06 11.77
CA GLU A 107 -20.86 2.46 10.59
C GLU A 107 -21.02 1.46 9.44
N ALA A 108 -20.92 0.15 9.72
CA ALA A 108 -21.09 -0.90 8.73
C ALA A 108 -22.49 -0.89 8.10
N ALA A 109 -23.54 -0.67 8.90
CA ALA A 109 -24.90 -0.55 8.40
C ALA A 109 -25.13 0.74 7.58
N ASP A 110 -24.58 1.87 8.04
CA ASP A 110 -24.69 3.16 7.36
C ASP A 110 -23.95 3.15 6.02
N ARG A 111 -22.87 2.37 5.91
CA ARG A 111 -22.16 2.07 4.67
C ARG A 111 -22.82 0.99 3.80
N GLY A 112 -23.92 0.38 4.26
CA GLY A 112 -24.62 -0.69 3.54
C GLY A 112 -23.82 -2.00 3.42
N LEU A 113 -22.89 -2.27 4.35
CA LEU A 113 -22.07 -3.48 4.35
C LEU A 113 -22.79 -4.67 5.00
N ILE A 114 -23.74 -4.38 5.88
CA ILE A 114 -24.59 -5.34 6.58
C ILE A 114 -26.02 -4.78 6.68
N GLU A 115 -26.98 -5.66 6.96
CA GLU A 115 -28.29 -5.22 7.42
C GLU A 115 -28.31 -5.12 8.94
N ARG A 116 -28.99 -4.10 9.45
CA ARG A 116 -29.19 -3.87 10.88
C ARG A 116 -30.64 -3.57 11.17
N ARG A 117 -31.19 -4.17 12.23
CA ARG A 117 -32.53 -3.87 12.73
C ARG A 117 -32.58 -3.79 14.25
N ARG A 118 -33.71 -3.33 14.77
CA ARG A 118 -34.03 -3.39 16.20
C ARG A 118 -34.93 -4.60 16.43
N GLY A 119 -34.38 -5.63 17.07
CA GLY A 119 -35.10 -6.86 17.41
C GLY A 119 -35.82 -6.76 18.76
N ASP A 120 -36.15 -7.92 19.31
CA ASP A 120 -36.88 -8.04 20.57
C ASP A 120 -36.17 -7.32 21.71
N ARG A 121 -36.96 -6.67 22.58
CA ARG A 121 -36.49 -5.89 23.74
C ARG A 121 -35.50 -4.77 23.36
N GLY A 122 -35.48 -4.36 22.09
CA GLY A 122 -34.63 -3.28 21.59
C GLY A 122 -33.18 -3.67 21.31
N ARG A 123 -32.88 -4.97 21.19
CA ARG A 123 -31.54 -5.44 20.81
C ARG A 123 -31.19 -5.03 19.39
N ILE A 124 -29.92 -4.68 19.16
CA ILE A 124 -29.41 -4.43 17.81
C ILE A 124 -29.10 -5.79 17.19
N GLU A 125 -29.86 -6.16 16.17
CA GLU A 125 -29.61 -7.37 15.41
C GLU A 125 -28.95 -7.00 14.09
N LEU A 126 -28.09 -7.89 13.60
CA LEU A 126 -27.43 -7.75 12.31
C LEU A 126 -27.46 -9.06 11.52
N ARG A 127 -27.30 -8.94 10.21
CA ARG A 127 -26.97 -10.04 9.31
C ARG A 127 -26.15 -9.54 8.13
N ARG A 128 -25.35 -10.41 7.51
CA ARG A 128 -24.60 -10.10 6.29
C ARG A 128 -25.51 -10.10 5.06
N HIS A 129 -25.17 -9.29 4.07
CA HIS A 129 -25.73 -9.43 2.72
C HIS A 129 -25.15 -10.65 2.01
N GLN A 130 -23.84 -10.84 2.15
CA GLN A 130 -23.06 -11.93 1.58
C GLN A 130 -21.82 -12.18 2.45
N PRO A 131 -21.19 -13.37 2.37
CA PRO A 131 -19.90 -13.61 3.01
C PRO A 131 -18.85 -12.60 2.53
N TYR A 132 -17.96 -12.19 3.44
CA TYR A 132 -16.75 -11.49 3.03
C TYR A 132 -15.83 -12.47 2.28
N PRO A 133 -15.39 -12.18 1.05
CA PRO A 133 -14.57 -13.10 0.28
C PRO A 133 -13.12 -13.09 0.79
N GLU A 134 -12.46 -14.25 0.81
CA GLU A 134 -11.01 -14.32 1.00
C GLU A 134 -10.35 -14.09 -0.36
N TRP A 135 -10.09 -12.81 -0.68
CA TRP A 135 -9.63 -12.38 -2.01
C TRP A 135 -8.11 -12.19 -2.11
N ILE A 136 -7.39 -12.31 -0.99
CA ILE A 136 -5.95 -12.04 -0.90
C ILE A 136 -5.19 -13.34 -1.16
N GLU A 137 -4.36 -13.37 -2.19
CA GLU A 137 -3.46 -14.49 -2.46
C GLU A 137 -2.11 -14.23 -1.81
N ARG A 138 -1.50 -13.07 -2.12
CA ARG A 138 -0.17 -12.70 -1.63
C ARG A 138 -0.04 -11.21 -1.34
N VAL A 139 0.76 -10.89 -0.34
CA VAL A 139 1.18 -9.53 0.03
C VAL A 139 2.69 -9.46 -0.11
N VAL A 140 3.18 -8.62 -1.02
CA VAL A 140 4.59 -8.40 -1.27
C VAL A 140 5.00 -7.02 -0.82
N ALA A 141 6.10 -6.95 -0.09
CA ALA A 141 6.69 -5.74 0.43
C ALA A 141 7.90 -5.32 -0.42
N ILE A 142 7.98 -4.05 -0.79
CA ILE A 142 9.12 -3.49 -1.51
C ILE A 142 9.62 -2.24 -0.79
N GLU A 143 10.88 -2.25 -0.38
CA GLU A 143 11.60 -1.07 0.11
C GLU A 143 12.32 -0.39 -1.06
N ASN A 144 12.16 0.92 -1.19
CA ASN A 144 12.71 1.66 -2.32
C ASN A 144 13.98 2.40 -1.87
N LYS A 145 15.13 2.07 -2.47
CA LYS A 145 16.41 2.74 -2.23
C LYS A 145 17.13 2.99 -3.55
N PRO A 146 16.86 4.12 -4.24
CA PRO A 146 17.46 4.40 -5.55
C PRO A 146 18.99 4.41 -5.52
N ASP A 147 19.58 4.78 -4.40
CA ASP A 147 21.01 4.91 -4.13
C ASP A 147 21.51 3.84 -3.15
N LEU A 148 21.18 2.57 -3.40
CA LEU A 148 21.57 1.45 -2.55
C LEU A 148 23.07 1.13 -2.71
N ASP A 149 23.91 1.88 -2.01
CA ASP A 149 25.32 1.54 -1.81
C ASP A 149 25.52 0.59 -0.60
N ARG A 150 26.77 0.20 -0.34
CA ARG A 150 27.11 -0.70 0.76
C ARG A 150 26.73 -0.15 2.14
N SER A 151 26.83 1.15 2.34
CA SER A 151 26.43 1.77 3.61
C SER A 151 24.92 1.72 3.75
N ALA A 152 24.20 2.15 2.70
CA ALA A 152 22.75 2.13 2.66
C ALA A 152 22.18 0.71 2.84
N ALA A 153 22.81 -0.31 2.26
CA ALA A 153 22.44 -1.71 2.45
C ALA A 153 22.55 -2.14 3.92
N ARG A 154 23.67 -1.83 4.59
CA ARG A 154 23.86 -2.13 6.02
C ARG A 154 22.88 -1.39 6.93
N ASP A 155 22.53 -0.15 6.58
CA ASP A 155 21.54 0.63 7.33
C ASP A 155 20.11 0.10 7.14
N LEU A 156 19.81 -0.46 5.96
CA LEU A 156 18.52 -1.05 5.62
C LEU A 156 18.34 -2.47 6.21
N ALA A 157 19.43 -3.24 6.35
CA ALA A 157 19.37 -4.65 6.76
C ALA A 157 18.54 -4.91 8.03
N PRO A 158 18.65 -4.14 9.13
CA PRO A 158 17.84 -4.34 10.33
C PRO A 158 16.33 -4.21 10.11
N GLN A 159 15.90 -3.47 9.10
CA GLN A 159 14.49 -3.33 8.74
C GLN A 159 14.02 -4.56 7.96
N LEU A 160 14.80 -5.01 6.99
CA LEU A 160 14.50 -6.22 6.19
C LEU A 160 14.50 -7.48 7.06
N GLU A 161 15.46 -7.60 7.99
CA GLU A 161 15.49 -8.68 8.98
C GLU A 161 14.21 -8.75 9.80
N ARG A 162 13.65 -7.60 10.21
CA ARG A 162 12.39 -7.56 10.96
C ARG A 162 11.22 -8.03 10.10
N ASP A 163 11.21 -7.69 8.82
CA ASP A 163 10.15 -8.11 7.91
C ASP A 163 10.20 -9.61 7.63
N VAL A 164 11.40 -10.13 7.36
CA VAL A 164 11.65 -11.55 7.16
C VAL A 164 11.31 -12.33 8.43
N ALA A 165 11.77 -11.88 9.60
CA ALA A 165 11.50 -12.53 10.88
C ALA A 165 10.01 -12.52 11.24
N LEU A 166 9.29 -11.42 10.95
CA LEU A 166 7.85 -11.36 11.18
C LEU A 166 7.08 -12.22 10.16
N GLY A 167 7.57 -12.29 8.93
CA GLY A 167 6.94 -13.02 7.83
C GLY A 167 5.50 -12.54 7.57
N LEU A 168 5.25 -11.23 7.69
CA LEU A 168 3.91 -10.68 7.46
C LEU A 168 3.58 -10.61 5.95
N ALA A 169 4.58 -10.35 5.13
CA ALA A 169 4.53 -10.43 3.67
C ALA A 169 4.96 -11.83 3.21
N ASP A 170 4.51 -12.25 2.03
CA ASP A 170 4.95 -13.47 1.35
C ASP A 170 6.35 -13.31 0.78
N GLU A 171 6.71 -12.10 0.39
CA GLU A 171 8.03 -11.74 -0.11
C GLU A 171 8.41 -10.33 0.33
N VAL A 172 9.72 -10.13 0.52
CA VAL A 172 10.32 -8.83 0.80
C VAL A 172 11.34 -8.54 -0.29
N TRP A 173 11.28 -7.35 -0.85
CA TRP A 173 12.14 -6.89 -1.93
C TRP A 173 12.78 -5.55 -1.60
N VAL A 174 13.94 -5.30 -2.19
CA VAL A 174 14.55 -3.98 -2.27
C VAL A 174 14.61 -3.57 -3.75
N ALA A 175 14.08 -2.40 -4.09
CA ALA A 175 14.22 -1.82 -5.41
C ALA A 175 15.28 -0.72 -5.39
N THR A 176 16.24 -0.79 -6.32
CA THR A 176 17.32 0.19 -6.44
C THR A 176 17.55 0.63 -7.89
N ALA A 177 18.13 1.82 -8.10
CA ALA A 177 18.38 2.30 -9.45
C ALA A 177 19.56 1.54 -10.08
N ARG A 178 19.47 1.26 -11.37
CA ARG A 178 20.54 0.60 -12.13
C ARG A 178 21.71 1.55 -12.33
N ALA A 179 22.77 1.40 -11.56
CA ALA A 179 24.03 2.11 -11.76
C ALA A 179 24.91 1.43 -12.83
N GLY A 180 24.46 1.42 -14.09
CA GLY A 180 25.31 1.07 -15.25
C GLY A 180 25.93 -0.34 -15.28
N GLY A 181 25.44 -1.31 -14.49
CA GLY A 181 25.93 -2.69 -14.44
C GLY A 181 25.07 -3.61 -13.55
N THR A 182 25.53 -4.85 -13.34
CA THR A 182 24.97 -5.80 -12.35
C THR A 182 25.18 -5.27 -10.92
N VAL A 183 24.22 -5.55 -10.03
CA VAL A 183 24.32 -5.25 -8.59
C VAL A 183 25.66 -5.77 -8.04
N GLU A 184 26.39 -4.91 -7.33
CA GLU A 184 27.68 -5.30 -6.75
C GLU A 184 27.49 -6.47 -5.77
N PRO A 185 28.35 -7.51 -5.81
CA PRO A 185 28.23 -8.66 -4.89
C PRO A 185 28.20 -8.26 -3.40
N ALA A 186 28.91 -7.19 -3.02
CA ALA A 186 28.90 -6.66 -1.66
C ALA A 186 27.50 -6.21 -1.19
N LEU A 187 26.63 -5.76 -2.10
CA LEU A 187 25.24 -5.42 -1.77
C LEU A 187 24.40 -6.67 -1.48
N LEU A 188 24.74 -7.81 -2.09
CA LEU A 188 24.09 -9.10 -1.83
C LEU A 188 24.48 -9.65 -0.46
N GLU A 189 25.69 -9.37 0.02
CA GLU A 189 26.20 -9.84 1.32
C GLU A 189 25.61 -9.06 2.51
N ASP A 190 25.26 -7.79 2.30
CA ASP A 190 24.80 -6.88 3.36
C ASP A 190 23.25 -6.88 3.53
N VAL A 191 22.50 -7.58 2.68
CA VAL A 191 21.03 -7.70 2.72
C VAL A 191 20.64 -9.14 3.12
N PRO A 192 19.55 -9.38 3.89
CA PRO A 192 19.12 -10.73 4.22
C PRO A 192 18.91 -11.60 2.98
N VAL A 193 19.35 -12.86 3.01
CA VAL A 193 19.35 -13.74 1.84
C VAL A 193 17.95 -14.04 1.31
N GLU A 194 16.94 -13.92 2.17
CA GLU A 194 15.52 -14.07 1.85
C GLU A 194 14.96 -12.90 1.04
N ALA A 195 15.58 -11.72 1.11
CA ALA A 195 15.09 -10.52 0.44
C ALA A 195 15.52 -10.51 -1.03
N GLY A 196 14.56 -10.29 -1.93
CA GLY A 196 14.82 -10.10 -3.36
C GLY A 196 15.37 -8.72 -3.67
N ILE A 197 16.04 -8.57 -4.81
CA ILE A 197 16.57 -7.29 -5.28
C ILE A 197 16.12 -7.02 -6.71
N LEU A 198 15.45 -5.89 -6.90
CA LEU A 198 15.06 -5.32 -8.19
C LEU A 198 16.01 -4.19 -8.57
N THR A 199 16.48 -4.19 -9.81
CA THR A 199 17.16 -3.03 -10.42
C THR A 199 16.22 -2.33 -11.37
N VAL A 200 16.09 -1.02 -11.22
CA VAL A 200 15.16 -0.18 -11.97
C VAL A 200 15.97 0.77 -12.84
N ASP A 201 15.73 0.79 -14.14
CA ASP A 201 16.29 1.80 -15.03
C ASP A 201 15.51 3.12 -14.86
N PRO A 202 16.11 4.18 -14.28
CA PRO A 202 15.41 5.44 -14.05
C PRO A 202 15.13 6.21 -15.35
N THR A 203 15.80 5.83 -16.45
CA THR A 203 15.66 6.45 -17.78
C THR A 203 14.63 5.74 -18.65
N ALA A 204 14.17 4.56 -18.23
CA ALA A 204 13.15 3.82 -18.95
C ALA A 204 11.87 4.65 -19.11
N ASN A 205 11.33 4.64 -20.32
CA ASN A 205 10.05 5.25 -20.67
C ASN A 205 8.96 4.17 -20.82
N ALA A 206 7.69 4.56 -20.95
CA ALA A 206 6.57 3.63 -21.04
C ALA A 206 6.75 2.46 -22.02
N PRO A 207 7.33 2.68 -23.22
CA PRO A 207 7.63 1.59 -24.16
C PRO A 207 8.55 0.52 -23.60
N ALA A 208 9.40 0.84 -22.62
CA ALA A 208 10.30 -0.14 -21.99
C ALA A 208 9.52 -1.26 -21.28
N GLY A 209 8.28 -1.01 -20.87
CA GLY A 209 7.37 -2.04 -20.34
C GLY A 209 8.00 -2.86 -19.22
N GLU A 210 8.16 -4.16 -19.44
CA GLU A 210 8.82 -5.11 -18.54
C GLU A 210 10.32 -4.83 -18.39
N GLY A 211 11.01 -4.43 -19.46
CA GLY A 211 12.46 -4.17 -19.47
C GLY A 211 12.93 -2.94 -18.67
N ALA A 212 12.01 -2.24 -18.02
CA ALA A 212 12.35 -1.15 -17.08
C ALA A 212 12.91 -1.68 -15.75
N VAL A 213 12.64 -2.94 -15.39
CA VAL A 213 13.05 -3.54 -14.12
C VAL A 213 13.59 -4.94 -14.35
N ASP A 214 14.75 -5.25 -13.77
CA ASP A 214 15.33 -6.59 -13.78
C ASP A 214 15.49 -7.15 -12.36
N VAL A 215 15.31 -8.45 -12.21
CA VAL A 215 15.60 -9.20 -10.97
C VAL A 215 17.10 -9.45 -10.88
N ALA A 216 17.77 -8.81 -9.93
CA ALA A 216 19.16 -9.10 -9.61
C ALA A 216 19.30 -10.27 -8.62
N TRP A 217 18.31 -10.43 -7.73
CA TRP A 217 18.25 -11.53 -6.77
C TRP A 217 16.79 -11.92 -6.52
N ASN A 218 16.48 -13.22 -6.59
CA ASN A 218 15.13 -13.70 -6.31
C ASN A 218 14.89 -13.81 -4.80
N PRO A 219 13.73 -13.38 -4.29
CA PRO A 219 13.37 -13.53 -2.89
C PRO A 219 13.10 -15.00 -2.55
N ARG A 220 13.10 -15.29 -1.25
CA ARG A 220 12.48 -16.50 -0.72
C ARG A 220 11.01 -16.21 -0.42
N THR A 221 10.13 -17.13 -0.77
CA THR A 221 8.75 -17.15 -0.26
C THR A 221 8.75 -17.43 1.24
N LEU A 222 8.23 -16.49 2.02
CA LEU A 222 8.09 -16.61 3.47
C LEU A 222 6.82 -17.39 3.85
N ALA A 223 6.69 -17.75 5.13
CA ALA A 223 5.54 -18.49 5.65
C ALA A 223 4.59 -17.56 6.46
N PRO A 224 3.65 -16.84 5.81
CA PRO A 224 2.73 -15.95 6.52
C PRO A 224 1.75 -16.66 7.45
N GLU A 225 1.46 -17.93 7.19
CA GLU A 225 0.56 -18.77 7.98
C GLU A 225 1.26 -19.47 9.17
N GLU A 226 2.58 -19.34 9.29
CA GLU A 226 3.35 -19.82 10.45
C GLU A 226 3.59 -18.69 11.46
N PRO A 227 3.86 -19.02 12.74
CA PRO A 227 4.22 -18.01 13.73
C PRO A 227 5.43 -17.17 13.29
N GLY A 228 5.30 -15.85 13.39
CA GLY A 228 6.40 -14.91 13.12
C GLY A 228 7.13 -14.49 14.39
N THR A 229 8.26 -13.81 14.27
CA THR A 229 8.96 -13.20 15.41
C THR A 229 8.84 -11.67 15.35
N ARG A 230 8.25 -11.09 16.40
CA ARG A 230 8.21 -9.64 16.61
C ARG A 230 9.31 -9.24 17.58
N ILE A 231 10.29 -8.52 17.06
CA ILE A 231 11.37 -7.94 17.88
C ILE A 231 10.81 -6.69 18.57
N THR A 232 10.57 -6.77 19.88
CA THR A 232 9.96 -5.69 20.68
C THR A 232 11.01 -4.73 21.24
N GLU A 233 12.22 -5.22 21.47
CA GLU A 233 13.36 -4.43 21.93
C GLU A 233 14.63 -4.95 21.30
N ARG A 234 15.36 -4.08 20.57
CA ARG A 234 16.70 -4.37 20.09
C ARG A 234 17.65 -3.40 20.81
N PRO A 235 18.48 -3.87 21.75
CA PRO A 235 19.46 -3.01 22.40
C PRO A 235 20.40 -2.40 21.36
N THR A 236 20.86 -1.18 21.65
CA THR A 236 21.57 -0.32 20.68
C THR A 236 22.93 -0.86 20.25
N GLY A 237 23.44 -1.89 20.93
CA GLY A 237 24.76 -2.47 20.64
C GLY A 237 25.91 -1.51 20.93
N SER A 238 25.68 -0.38 21.63
CA SER A 238 26.80 0.38 22.20
C SER A 238 27.61 -0.58 23.07
N GLY A 239 28.94 -0.58 22.99
CA GLY A 239 29.80 -1.61 23.62
C GLY A 239 29.69 -1.76 25.16
N ARG A 240 28.73 -1.08 25.80
CA ARG A 240 28.37 -1.18 27.22
C ARG A 240 26.99 -1.82 27.46
N ASP A 241 26.18 -2.03 26.42
CA ASP A 241 24.86 -2.64 26.50
C ASP A 241 24.88 -4.03 25.82
N ALA A 242 25.14 -5.04 26.64
CA ALA A 242 25.14 -6.45 26.23
C ALA A 242 23.80 -7.15 26.55
N SER A 243 22.72 -6.39 26.72
CA SER A 243 21.40 -6.98 26.99
C SER A 243 20.92 -7.80 25.78
N ALA A 244 20.17 -8.87 26.04
CA ALA A 244 19.55 -9.66 24.98
C ALA A 244 18.36 -8.90 24.38
N ALA A 245 18.15 -9.03 23.06
CA ALA A 245 16.94 -8.54 22.42
C ALA A 245 15.69 -9.22 23.02
N ARG A 246 14.60 -8.47 23.15
CA ARG A 246 13.29 -9.01 23.52
C ARG A 246 12.47 -9.24 22.27
N PHE A 247 11.80 -10.39 22.24
CA PHE A 247 10.92 -10.76 21.15
C PHE A 247 9.71 -11.52 21.67
N GLU A 248 8.65 -11.50 20.87
CA GLU A 248 7.44 -12.27 21.07
C GLU A 248 7.10 -13.00 19.76
N TYR A 249 6.40 -14.13 19.86
CA TYR A 249 5.87 -14.79 18.67
C TYR A 249 4.57 -14.11 18.25
N ALA A 250 4.47 -13.77 16.97
CA ALA A 250 3.25 -13.33 16.35
C ALA A 250 2.39 -14.54 15.99
N ASP A 251 1.18 -14.58 16.53
CA ASP A 251 0.20 -15.61 16.22
C ASP A 251 -0.22 -15.56 14.72
N PRO A 252 -0.40 -16.72 14.05
CA PRO A 252 -0.84 -16.76 12.65
C PRO A 252 -2.17 -16.04 12.39
N ALA A 253 -3.16 -16.15 13.28
CA ALA A 253 -4.44 -15.46 13.10
C ALA A 253 -4.27 -13.94 13.17
N TRP A 254 -3.42 -13.46 14.09
CA TRP A 254 -3.06 -12.04 14.14
C TRP A 254 -2.37 -11.58 12.84
N LYS A 255 -1.45 -12.38 12.28
CA LYS A 255 -0.81 -12.09 10.99
C LYS A 255 -1.84 -12.01 9.86
N GLY A 256 -2.76 -12.98 9.79
CA GLY A 256 -3.84 -13.01 8.81
C GLY A 256 -4.74 -11.77 8.88
N ASP A 257 -5.11 -11.33 10.10
CA ASP A 257 -5.90 -10.11 10.29
C ASP A 257 -5.13 -8.85 9.85
N LYS A 258 -3.84 -8.75 10.18
CA LYS A 258 -3.00 -7.64 9.72
C LYS A 258 -2.78 -7.63 8.22
N ARG A 259 -2.66 -8.79 7.58
CA ARG A 259 -2.61 -8.90 6.11
C ARG A 259 -3.90 -8.39 5.47
N ARG A 260 -5.07 -8.77 6.01
CA ARG A 260 -6.37 -8.23 5.58
C ARG A 260 -6.45 -6.71 5.74
N GLU A 261 -6.07 -6.16 6.89
CA GLU A 261 -6.05 -4.71 7.11
C GLU A 261 -5.15 -3.97 6.10
N VAL A 262 -3.95 -4.51 5.83
CA VAL A 262 -3.01 -3.92 4.86
C VAL A 262 -3.59 -3.98 3.45
N ALA A 263 -4.16 -5.13 3.06
CA ALA A 263 -4.76 -5.33 1.76
C ALA A 263 -6.00 -4.46 1.54
N GLU A 264 -6.85 -4.29 2.55
CA GLU A 264 -8.00 -3.37 2.52
C GLU A 264 -7.59 -1.91 2.36
N ARG A 265 -6.50 -1.50 3.03
CA ARG A 265 -5.92 -0.16 2.84
C ARG A 265 -5.31 -0.02 1.46
N ALA A 266 -4.68 -1.07 0.92
CA ALA A 266 -4.16 -1.07 -0.44
C ALA A 266 -5.28 -0.95 -1.47
N TYR A 267 -6.35 -1.73 -1.28
CA TYR A 267 -7.59 -1.63 -2.03
C TYR A 267 -8.13 -0.22 -1.98
N GLY A 268 -8.41 0.36 -0.81
CA GLY A 268 -9.07 1.67 -0.69
C GLY A 268 -8.23 2.86 -1.15
N ARG A 269 -6.93 2.91 -0.80
CA ARG A 269 -6.06 4.09 -1.01
C ARG A 269 -5.25 3.99 -2.31
N GLY A 270 -4.71 2.82 -2.62
CA GLY A 270 -3.75 2.60 -3.72
C GLY A 270 -2.52 3.50 -3.62
N TRP A 271 -1.69 3.49 -4.65
CA TRP A 271 -0.45 4.29 -4.68
C TRP A 271 -0.69 5.75 -5.12
N ARG A 272 -1.70 6.00 -5.97
CA ARG A 272 -2.03 7.34 -6.51
C ARG A 272 -2.59 8.35 -5.49
N ALA A 273 -2.86 7.94 -4.26
CA ALA A 273 -3.28 8.84 -3.18
C ALA A 273 -2.21 9.85 -2.75
N TYR A 274 -1.00 9.82 -3.35
CA TYR A 274 0.00 10.87 -3.16
C TYR A 274 -0.54 12.27 -3.51
N ALA A 275 -1.48 12.37 -4.46
CA ALA A 275 -2.07 13.64 -4.88
C ALA A 275 -2.93 14.31 -3.79
N ASP A 276 -3.37 13.56 -2.77
CA ASP A 276 -4.18 14.09 -1.66
C ASP A 276 -3.35 14.91 -0.68
N THR A 277 -2.07 14.57 -0.54
CA THR A 277 -1.11 15.27 0.33
C THR A 277 -0.29 16.32 -0.40
N MET A 278 -0.51 16.48 -1.71
CA MET A 278 0.16 17.48 -2.54
C MET A 278 -0.68 18.74 -2.70
N ARG A 279 -0.15 19.69 -3.47
CA ARG A 279 -0.81 20.94 -3.85
C ARG A 279 -1.23 20.94 -5.32
N PRO A 280 -2.13 20.04 -5.78
CA PRO A 280 -2.65 20.11 -7.14
C PRO A 280 -3.50 21.36 -7.38
N ASP A 281 -3.86 22.09 -6.33
CA ASP A 281 -4.48 23.43 -6.40
C ASP A 281 -3.49 24.55 -6.73
N CYS A 282 -2.20 24.24 -6.86
CA CYS A 282 -1.19 25.16 -7.39
C CYS A 282 -1.25 25.18 -8.92
N ARG A 283 -1.25 26.35 -9.53
CA ARG A 283 -1.27 26.51 -11.01
C ARG A 283 -0.05 25.90 -11.72
N HIS A 284 1.04 25.68 -10.99
CA HIS A 284 2.28 25.10 -11.50
C HIS A 284 2.31 23.56 -11.39
N PHE A 285 1.30 22.94 -10.78
CA PHE A 285 1.21 21.49 -10.65
C PHE A 285 0.84 20.83 -11.97
N ARG A 286 1.68 19.89 -12.43
CA ARG A 286 1.43 19.05 -13.60
C ARG A 286 1.67 17.59 -13.29
N LEU A 287 1.06 16.72 -14.09
CA LEU A 287 1.54 15.35 -14.26
C LEU A 287 2.34 15.30 -15.56
N ARG A 288 3.64 15.04 -15.49
CA ARG A 288 4.41 14.67 -16.68
C ARG A 288 4.16 13.22 -17.00
N THR A 289 4.22 12.87 -18.28
CA THR A 289 4.04 11.51 -18.82
C THR A 289 5.12 11.17 -19.85
N GLU A 290 6.24 11.89 -19.84
CA GLU A 290 7.32 11.75 -20.84
C GLU A 290 7.99 10.37 -20.77
N THR A 291 8.07 9.79 -19.58
CA THR A 291 8.44 8.39 -19.37
C THR A 291 7.23 7.46 -19.33
N GLY A 292 6.06 7.93 -19.73
CA GLY A 292 4.75 7.26 -19.62
C GLY A 292 4.28 6.97 -18.19
N ASP A 293 5.00 7.53 -17.22
CA ASP A 293 4.64 7.55 -15.82
C ASP A 293 3.94 8.85 -15.48
N ALA A 294 2.82 8.80 -14.75
CA ALA A 294 2.07 10.00 -14.41
C ALA A 294 2.68 10.68 -13.17
N LEU A 295 3.88 11.25 -13.34
CA LEU A 295 4.69 11.74 -12.24
C LEU A 295 4.41 13.22 -11.95
N PRO A 296 4.30 13.62 -10.68
CA PRO A 296 4.03 15.01 -10.31
C PRO A 296 5.24 15.90 -10.61
N TRP A 297 4.97 17.08 -11.18
CA TRP A 297 5.95 18.05 -11.63
C TRP A 297 5.53 19.48 -11.28
N CYS A 298 6.51 20.33 -10.97
CA CYS A 298 6.32 21.76 -10.80
C CYS A 298 6.91 22.49 -12.01
N ASP A 299 6.05 23.15 -12.81
CA ASP A 299 6.51 23.93 -13.97
C ASP A 299 7.42 25.10 -13.57
N GLU A 300 7.15 25.74 -12.42
CA GLU A 300 7.92 26.91 -11.97
C GLU A 300 9.34 26.53 -11.54
N LYS A 301 9.45 25.46 -10.74
CA LYS A 301 10.75 24.98 -10.24
C LYS A 301 11.48 24.08 -11.24
N ALA A 302 10.81 23.71 -12.33
CA ALA A 302 11.30 22.75 -13.32
C ALA A 302 11.86 21.46 -12.67
N CYS A 303 11.12 20.91 -11.69
CA CYS A 303 11.50 19.68 -11.00
C CYS A 303 10.28 18.84 -10.59
N HIS A 304 10.53 17.57 -10.24
CA HIS A 304 9.49 16.71 -9.67
C HIS A 304 9.10 17.18 -8.27
N GLN A 305 7.79 17.15 -7.98
CA GLN A 305 7.31 17.59 -6.68
C GLN A 305 7.63 16.56 -5.60
N THR A 306 8.05 17.07 -4.44
CA THR A 306 8.10 16.33 -3.18
C THR A 306 7.33 17.09 -2.11
N ALA A 307 6.95 16.40 -1.03
CA ALA A 307 6.31 17.04 0.11
C ALA A 307 7.21 18.10 0.80
N GLY A 308 8.53 18.03 0.62
CA GLY A 308 9.48 19.04 1.10
C GLY A 308 9.53 20.26 0.18
N GLU A 309 9.64 20.04 -1.14
CA GLU A 309 9.79 21.12 -2.12
C GLU A 309 8.52 21.92 -2.35
N CYS A 310 7.37 21.24 -2.48
CA CYS A 310 6.08 21.86 -2.79
C CYS A 310 5.12 21.83 -1.58
N ALA A 311 5.68 22.09 -0.40
CA ALA A 311 4.95 22.14 0.87
C ALA A 311 4.08 23.39 1.01
N GLY A 312 3.36 23.50 2.13
CA GLY A 312 2.56 24.68 2.47
C GLY A 312 3.34 26.00 2.54
N SER A 313 4.66 25.95 2.77
CA SER A 313 5.56 27.10 2.85
C SER A 313 6.24 27.46 1.52
N CYS A 314 5.88 26.80 0.41
CA CYS A 314 6.50 27.06 -0.89
C CYS A 314 6.28 28.52 -1.33
N PRO A 315 7.35 29.33 -1.53
CA PRO A 315 7.21 30.73 -1.92
C PRO A 315 6.63 30.90 -3.34
N GLU A 316 6.87 29.91 -4.20
CA GLU A 316 6.35 29.85 -5.57
C GLU A 316 4.91 29.31 -5.65
N PHE A 317 4.27 29.04 -4.50
CA PHE A 317 2.90 28.57 -4.53
C PHE A 317 1.98 29.67 -5.08
N SER A 318 1.26 29.36 -6.15
CA SER A 318 0.25 30.22 -6.73
C SER A 318 -1.03 29.42 -6.95
N PRO A 319 -2.16 29.78 -6.30
CA PRO A 319 -3.39 29.03 -6.44
C PRO A 319 -3.93 29.12 -7.87
N GLU A 320 -4.70 28.12 -8.28
CA GLU A 320 -5.39 28.16 -9.56
C GLU A 320 -6.27 29.42 -9.71
N PRO A 321 -6.13 30.15 -10.85
CA PRO A 321 -6.99 31.29 -11.16
C PRO A 321 -8.47 30.91 -11.08
N PRO A 322 -9.34 31.75 -10.48
CA PRO A 322 -10.78 31.47 -10.38
C PRO A 322 -11.44 31.17 -11.74
N THR A 323 -10.97 31.82 -12.80
CA THR A 323 -11.48 31.62 -14.17
C THR A 323 -11.23 30.21 -14.71
N TRP A 324 -10.22 29.49 -14.22
CA TRP A 324 -9.98 28.10 -14.62
C TRP A 324 -10.99 27.15 -13.97
N ARG A 325 -11.41 27.45 -12.75
CA ARG A 325 -12.34 26.61 -11.96
C ARG A 325 -13.78 26.67 -12.45
N GLN A 326 -14.11 27.68 -13.25
CA GLN A 326 -15.43 27.87 -13.85
C GLN A 326 -15.55 27.29 -15.27
N ARG A 327 -14.46 26.72 -15.80
CA ARG A 327 -14.50 26.07 -17.12
C ARG A 327 -15.19 24.72 -17.03
N ASP A 328 -15.80 24.31 -18.13
CA ASP A 328 -16.40 22.98 -18.25
C ASP A 328 -15.35 21.87 -18.43
N TRP A 329 -15.82 20.65 -18.69
CA TRP A 329 -15.00 19.51 -19.09
C TRP A 329 -13.96 19.90 -20.17
N PRO A 330 -12.68 19.48 -20.06
CA PRO A 330 -12.13 18.47 -19.14
C PRO A 330 -11.65 18.98 -17.78
N ILE A 331 -11.66 20.29 -17.54
CA ILE A 331 -11.10 20.90 -16.34
C ILE A 331 -12.16 21.48 -15.40
N ASP A 332 -13.38 20.93 -15.41
CA ASP A 332 -14.44 21.28 -14.46
C ASP A 332 -13.90 21.38 -13.02
N GLY A 333 -14.08 22.54 -12.38
CA GLY A 333 -13.57 22.82 -11.04
C GLY A 333 -12.05 23.00 -10.93
N GLY A 334 -11.34 23.13 -12.05
CA GLY A 334 -9.91 23.44 -12.14
C GLY A 334 -9.02 22.25 -12.54
N PRO A 335 -7.79 22.51 -13.07
CA PRO A 335 -6.83 21.47 -13.44
C PRO A 335 -6.51 20.46 -12.32
N GLY A 336 -6.36 20.91 -11.08
CA GLY A 336 -6.05 20.09 -9.92
C GLY A 336 -7.17 19.12 -9.57
N LYS A 337 -8.43 19.57 -9.65
CA LYS A 337 -9.60 18.69 -9.51
C LYS A 337 -9.64 17.69 -10.66
N ALA A 338 -9.32 18.10 -11.89
CA ALA A 338 -9.24 17.20 -13.04
C ALA A 338 -8.15 16.12 -12.87
N ILE A 339 -6.98 16.49 -12.34
CA ILE A 339 -5.89 15.57 -12.01
C ILE A 339 -6.33 14.57 -10.95
N LYS A 340 -6.95 15.02 -9.86
CA LYS A 340 -7.49 14.12 -8.83
C LYS A 340 -8.49 13.14 -9.42
N ARG A 341 -9.46 13.62 -10.22
CA ARG A 341 -10.41 12.75 -10.94
C ARG A 341 -9.72 11.73 -11.85
N LEU A 342 -8.68 12.14 -12.59
CA LEU A 342 -7.91 11.25 -13.45
C LEU A 342 -7.24 10.12 -12.65
N LEU A 343 -6.55 10.48 -11.56
CA LEU A 343 -5.83 9.53 -10.71
C LEU A 343 -6.81 8.59 -10.00
N ASP A 344 -7.96 9.09 -9.54
CA ASP A 344 -9.04 8.28 -8.98
C ASP A 344 -9.62 7.31 -10.00
N ALA A 345 -9.85 7.76 -11.24
CA ALA A 345 -10.33 6.91 -12.32
C ALA A 345 -9.31 5.81 -12.67
N GLN A 346 -8.02 6.14 -12.74
CA GLN A 346 -6.96 5.16 -12.96
C GLN A 346 -6.91 4.12 -11.83
N ARG A 347 -7.05 4.57 -10.58
CA ARG A 347 -7.12 3.68 -9.41
C ARG A 347 -8.34 2.75 -9.48
N ARG A 348 -9.51 3.26 -9.86
CA ARG A 348 -10.74 2.44 -10.01
C ARG A 348 -10.61 1.35 -11.07
N ARG A 349 -9.91 1.60 -12.18
CA ARG A 349 -9.68 0.58 -13.24
C ARG A 349 -8.98 -0.68 -12.75
N ARG A 350 -8.29 -0.62 -11.61
CA ARG A 350 -7.61 -1.77 -11.00
C ARG A 350 -8.46 -2.56 -10.01
N ARG A 351 -9.72 -2.17 -9.82
CA ARG A 351 -10.67 -2.79 -8.89
C ARG A 351 -11.87 -3.32 -9.67
N PRO A 352 -11.81 -4.56 -10.18
CA PRO A 352 -12.88 -5.12 -10.98
C PRO A 352 -14.21 -5.12 -10.20
N GLY A 353 -15.32 -4.72 -10.85
CA GLY A 353 -16.65 -4.71 -10.24
C GLY A 353 -17.07 -3.39 -9.57
N LEU A 354 -16.19 -2.37 -9.52
CA LEU A 354 -16.51 -1.01 -9.03
C LEU A 354 -16.96 -0.02 -10.11
#